data_AF-A0A9E6VGQ6-F1
#
_entry.id   AF-A0A9E6VGQ6-F1
#
_cell.length_a   1.000
_cell.length_b   1.000
_cell.length_c   1.000
_cell.angle_alpha   90.00
_cell.angle_beta   90.00
_cell.angle_gamma   90.00
#
_symmetry.space_group_name_H-M   'P 1'
#
loop_
_entity.id
_entity.type
_entity.pdbx_description
1 polymer ?
#
loop_
_entity_poly.entity_id
_entity_poly.type
_entity_poly.pdbx_seq_one_letter_code
_entity_poly.pdbx_strand_id
1 'polypeptide(L)'
;MVEGILDRLPITRLADITPLDCVGAPVFAAISPLASDLTTHLGKGPDRRSARISAIMEAVERVAAERIAAPSRCASFEQLLASGVNVADPLDFDLPPRTAYQANLEFEWVEAWDLYGSRPIWIAADLARTPPKQGILDHVDTNGLAAAATYAEALRHALLEVIERDAVSQHQFFDLFGDDGRVPPHKARIDPDSIPESCKRFVLSATEAGMDVVLEDLTSDLEIPVVGCMLVDRAFLTEHGPITHVFGGWGADPVTETALRRAVTEAFQSRVGVIQGARDTFNGLSATARPFTLSARRHLLNKAPMVPFSALRSRAFDDLESETDYILDRLGSVGIRQAIAVDMKRDDLGIAVVRVRVPGLSAFVADRHRVGWRCARHLL
;
A
#
# COMPACT_ATOMS: atom_id res chain seq x y z
N MET A 1 12.45 13.39 -17.80
CA MET A 1 11.03 13.50 -17.39
C MET A 1 10.94 14.09 -15.97
N VAL A 2 11.34 13.35 -14.93
CA VAL A 2 11.19 13.77 -13.53
C VAL A 2 11.92 15.09 -13.17
N GLU A 3 13.09 15.37 -13.74
CA GLU A 3 13.81 16.63 -13.44
C GLU A 3 13.12 17.88 -13.98
N GLY A 4 12.33 17.75 -15.06
CA GLY A 4 11.62 18.87 -15.68
C GLY A 4 10.35 19.31 -14.94
N ILE A 5 9.94 18.57 -13.90
CA ILE A 5 8.71 18.84 -13.14
C ILE A 5 8.98 19.32 -11.71
N LEU A 6 10.24 19.30 -11.26
CA LEU A 6 10.60 19.66 -9.89
C LEU A 6 10.22 21.11 -9.55
N ASP A 7 10.33 22.04 -10.51
CA ASP A 7 9.95 23.45 -10.33
C ASP A 7 8.43 23.66 -10.11
N ARG A 8 7.61 22.63 -10.37
CA ARG A 8 6.14 22.65 -10.25
C ARG A 8 5.65 21.88 -9.02
N LEU A 9 6.57 21.21 -8.32
CA LEU A 9 6.29 20.46 -7.11
C LEU A 9 6.77 21.26 -5.89
N PRO A 10 6.04 21.20 -4.77
CA PRO A 10 6.45 21.87 -3.53
C PRO A 10 7.60 21.13 -2.82
N ILE A 11 8.54 20.50 -3.54
CA ILE A 11 9.68 19.77 -2.98
C ILE A 11 10.81 20.77 -2.69
N THR A 12 11.16 20.94 -1.42
CA THR A 12 12.23 21.86 -0.99
C THR A 12 13.57 21.17 -0.81
N ARG A 13 13.57 19.86 -0.54
CA ARG A 13 14.80 19.07 -0.35
C ARG A 13 14.62 17.67 -0.92
N LEU A 14 15.72 17.13 -1.41
CA LEU A 14 15.85 15.74 -1.81
C LEU A 14 17.17 15.22 -1.26
N ALA A 15 17.11 14.27 -0.34
CA ALA A 15 18.27 13.79 0.42
C ALA A 15 18.49 12.30 0.19
N ASP A 16 19.74 11.91 -0.06
CA ASP A 16 20.16 10.51 0.07
C ASP A 16 20.29 10.20 1.57
N ILE A 17 19.39 9.38 2.08
CA ILE A 17 19.38 8.98 3.49
C ILE A 17 19.93 7.56 3.70
N THR A 18 20.42 6.92 2.65
CA THR A 18 21.13 5.63 2.70
C THR A 18 22.22 5.59 3.79
N PRO A 19 23.05 6.64 3.98
CA PRO A 19 24.12 6.59 4.98
C PRO A 19 23.65 6.54 6.44
N LEU A 20 22.34 6.68 6.71
CA LEU A 20 21.81 6.60 8.07
C LEU A 20 21.75 5.16 8.61
N ASP A 21 21.77 4.15 7.74
CA ASP A 21 21.60 2.75 8.13
C ASP A 21 22.83 1.90 7.77
N CYS A 22 23.10 0.88 8.57
CA CYS A 22 24.29 0.03 8.44
C CYS A 22 24.22 -0.95 7.26
N VAL A 23 23.03 -1.17 6.71
CA VAL A 23 22.77 -2.12 5.62
C VAL A 23 22.91 -1.52 4.22
N GLY A 24 23.06 -0.20 4.10
CA GLY A 24 23.38 0.47 2.83
C GLY A 24 22.33 0.33 1.71
N ALA A 25 21.08 -0.02 2.02
CA ALA A 25 20.01 -0.08 1.03
C ALA A 25 19.68 1.33 0.50
N PRO A 26 19.62 1.55 -0.83
CA PRO A 26 19.36 2.89 -1.38
C PRO A 26 17.99 3.44 -0.99
N VAL A 27 17.99 4.51 -0.19
CA VAL A 27 16.77 5.21 0.24
C VAL A 27 16.97 6.72 0.13
N PHE A 28 15.98 7.41 -0.44
CA PHE A 28 15.93 8.86 -0.54
C PHE A 28 14.73 9.43 0.21
N ALA A 29 14.83 10.68 0.67
CA ALA A 29 13.72 11.45 1.19
C ALA A 29 13.50 12.72 0.36
N ALA A 30 12.28 12.93 -0.14
CA ALA A 30 11.82 14.19 -0.72
C ALA A 30 10.94 14.93 0.29
N ILE A 31 11.25 16.19 0.57
CA ILE A 31 10.55 17.00 1.57
C ILE A 31 9.63 18.01 0.88
N SER A 32 8.33 17.92 1.13
CA SER A 32 7.32 18.86 0.64
C SER A 32 6.55 19.53 1.79
N PRO A 33 7.04 20.69 2.30
CA PRO A 33 6.46 21.34 3.47
C PRO A 33 5.02 21.84 3.30
N LEU A 34 4.56 22.00 2.05
CA LEU A 34 3.22 22.48 1.73
C LEU A 34 2.22 21.33 1.47
N ALA A 35 2.63 20.07 1.65
CA ALA A 35 1.71 18.94 1.56
C ALA A 35 0.74 18.96 2.75
N SER A 36 -0.50 18.56 2.50
CA SER A 36 -1.61 18.64 3.45
C SER A 36 -1.60 17.53 4.51
N ASP A 37 -0.89 16.42 4.27
CA ASP A 37 -0.73 15.29 5.18
C ASP A 37 0.74 15.00 5.54
N LEU A 38 1.45 14.33 4.62
CA LEU A 38 2.76 13.75 4.80
C LEU A 38 3.77 14.64 4.07
N THR A 39 4.66 15.27 4.82
CA THR A 39 5.63 16.22 4.28
C THR A 39 6.97 15.61 3.91
N THR A 40 7.19 14.34 4.25
CA THR A 40 8.39 13.57 3.91
C THR A 40 7.99 12.35 3.09
N HIS A 41 8.48 12.25 1.86
CA HIS A 41 8.23 11.16 0.89
C HIS A 41 9.48 10.31 0.74
N LEU A 42 9.38 9.00 0.89
CA LEU A 42 10.52 8.09 0.88
C LEU A 42 10.57 7.34 -0.45
N GLY A 43 11.76 7.29 -1.03
CA GLY A 43 12.02 6.52 -2.23
C GLY A 43 12.91 5.33 -1.96
N LYS A 44 12.61 4.20 -2.61
CA LYS A 44 13.40 2.98 -2.52
C LYS A 44 13.79 2.49 -3.91
N GLY A 45 14.87 1.74 -4.02
CA GLY A 45 15.26 1.14 -5.29
C GLY A 45 16.50 0.27 -5.21
N PRO A 46 16.82 -0.45 -6.31
CA PRO A 46 18.03 -1.27 -6.39
C PRO A 46 19.32 -0.44 -6.46
N ASP A 47 19.21 0.86 -6.76
CA ASP A 47 20.29 1.82 -6.88
C ASP A 47 19.81 3.23 -6.46
N ARG A 48 20.77 4.15 -6.25
CA ARG A 48 20.47 5.53 -5.81
C ARG A 48 19.59 6.32 -6.78
N ARG A 49 19.73 6.12 -8.09
CA ARG A 49 18.94 6.85 -9.10
C ARG A 49 17.48 6.41 -9.03
N SER A 50 17.25 5.10 -8.96
CA SER A 50 15.91 4.52 -8.82
C SER A 50 15.25 4.95 -7.51
N ALA A 51 15.98 4.92 -6.38
CA ALA A 51 15.48 5.39 -5.09
C ALA A 51 15.15 6.89 -5.12
N ARG A 52 16.01 7.72 -5.72
CA ARG A 52 15.75 9.15 -5.90
C ARG A 52 14.47 9.41 -6.70
N ILE A 53 14.27 8.71 -7.81
CA ILE A 53 13.06 8.84 -8.65
C ILE A 53 11.83 8.41 -7.85
N SER A 54 11.90 7.27 -7.14
CA SER A 54 10.81 6.77 -6.31
C SER A 54 10.35 7.80 -5.26
N ALA A 55 11.29 8.52 -4.61
CA ALA A 55 10.93 9.56 -3.63
C ALA A 55 10.18 10.74 -4.26
N ILE A 56 10.57 11.13 -5.48
CA ILE A 56 9.90 12.19 -6.22
C ILE A 56 8.52 11.73 -6.68
N MET A 57 8.38 10.48 -7.13
CA MET A 57 7.09 9.93 -7.58
C MET A 57 6.08 9.82 -6.44
N GLU A 58 6.50 9.42 -5.23
CA GLU A 58 5.61 9.44 -4.05
C GLU A 58 5.19 10.89 -3.71
N ALA A 59 6.10 11.86 -3.82
CA ALA A 59 5.74 13.27 -3.62
C ALA A 59 4.75 13.79 -4.67
N VAL A 60 4.92 13.42 -5.95
CA VAL A 60 3.98 13.74 -7.04
C VAL A 60 2.61 13.18 -6.73
N GLU A 61 2.56 11.90 -6.37
CA GLU A 61 1.35 11.17 -6.04
C GLU A 61 0.56 11.87 -4.93
N ARG A 62 1.23 12.20 -3.82
CA ARG A 62 0.64 12.86 -2.65
C ARG A 62 0.09 14.24 -2.98
N VAL A 63 0.88 15.05 -3.67
CA VAL A 63 0.50 16.41 -4.06
C VAL A 63 -0.64 16.40 -5.09
N ALA A 64 -0.68 15.43 -5.98
CA ALA A 64 -1.76 15.28 -6.95
C ALA A 64 -3.07 14.86 -6.27
N ALA A 65 -3.01 14.08 -5.19
CA ALA A 65 -4.20 13.55 -4.54
C ALA A 65 -5.02 14.56 -3.70
N GLU A 66 -4.48 15.75 -3.44
CA GLU A 66 -5.17 16.80 -2.69
C GLU A 66 -6.32 17.45 -3.49
N ARG A 67 -6.26 17.37 -4.83
CA ARG A 67 -7.18 18.03 -5.76
C ARG A 67 -7.58 17.08 -6.88
N ILE A 68 -8.87 17.07 -7.20
CA ILE A 68 -9.40 16.28 -8.29
C ILE A 68 -9.76 17.24 -9.41
N ALA A 69 -9.16 17.06 -10.58
CA ALA A 69 -9.43 17.87 -11.77
C ALA A 69 -10.64 17.35 -12.58
N ALA A 70 -11.07 16.10 -12.33
CA ALA A 70 -12.23 15.50 -12.97
C ALA A 70 -13.51 16.31 -12.70
N PRO A 71 -14.51 16.26 -13.60
CA PRO A 71 -15.82 16.85 -13.37
C PRO A 71 -16.37 16.44 -12.01
N SER A 72 -16.86 17.43 -11.24
CA SER A 72 -17.46 17.21 -9.94
C SER A 72 -18.85 17.81 -9.83
N ARG A 73 -19.66 17.28 -8.92
CA ARG A 73 -20.99 17.80 -8.60
C ARG A 73 -21.34 17.56 -7.13
N CYS A 74 -22.11 18.48 -6.56
CA CYS A 74 -22.67 18.32 -5.22
C CYS A 74 -24.08 17.73 -5.34
N ALA A 75 -24.32 16.60 -4.70
CA ALA A 75 -25.61 15.91 -4.69
C ALA A 75 -25.66 14.89 -3.56
N SER A 76 -26.86 14.45 -3.17
CA SER A 76 -27.02 13.24 -2.36
C SER A 76 -26.95 11.98 -3.20
N PHE A 77 -26.63 10.84 -2.58
CA PHE A 77 -26.62 9.55 -3.28
C PHE A 77 -28.00 9.22 -3.87
N GLU A 78 -29.07 9.50 -3.13
CA GLU A 78 -30.46 9.33 -3.59
C GLU A 78 -30.78 10.17 -4.83
N GLN A 79 -30.31 11.43 -4.88
CA GLN A 79 -30.48 12.29 -6.06
C GLN A 79 -29.73 11.74 -7.28
N LEU A 80 -28.51 11.22 -7.08
CA LEU A 80 -27.74 10.61 -8.16
C LEU A 80 -28.44 9.37 -8.71
N LEU A 81 -28.90 8.48 -7.84
CA LEU A 81 -29.69 7.31 -8.25
C LEU A 81 -30.95 7.71 -9.01
N ALA A 82 -31.70 8.71 -8.52
CA ALA A 82 -32.91 9.20 -9.18
C ALA A 82 -32.64 9.80 -10.57
N SER A 83 -31.45 10.36 -10.80
CA SER A 83 -31.03 10.88 -12.10
C SER A 83 -30.64 9.80 -13.13
N GLY A 84 -30.57 8.53 -12.72
CA GLY A 84 -30.24 7.40 -13.59
C GLY A 84 -28.76 7.29 -13.97
N VAL A 85 -27.87 8.01 -13.28
CA VAL A 85 -26.42 7.88 -13.48
C VAL A 85 -25.85 6.65 -12.76
N ASN A 86 -24.74 6.12 -13.25
CA ASN A 86 -23.98 5.12 -12.50
C ASN A 86 -23.28 5.81 -11.31
N VAL A 87 -23.51 5.33 -10.11
CA VAL A 87 -22.89 5.85 -8.88
C VAL A 87 -22.49 4.69 -7.99
N ALA A 88 -21.30 4.75 -7.42
CA ALA A 88 -20.82 3.76 -6.44
C ALA A 88 -21.42 4.09 -5.07
N ASP A 89 -21.95 3.09 -4.38
CA ASP A 89 -22.46 3.26 -3.02
C ASP A 89 -21.29 3.40 -2.04
N PRO A 90 -21.14 4.53 -1.32
CA PRO A 90 -20.09 4.70 -0.33
C PRO A 90 -20.06 3.61 0.75
N LEU A 91 -21.20 2.96 1.03
CA LEU A 91 -21.27 1.86 2.00
C LEU A 91 -20.49 0.61 1.58
N ASP A 92 -20.19 0.42 0.30
CA ASP A 92 -19.43 -0.73 -0.20
C ASP A 92 -17.91 -0.63 0.07
N PHE A 93 -17.44 0.49 0.66
CA PHE A 93 -16.02 0.80 0.88
C PHE A 93 -15.57 0.71 2.34
N ASP A 94 -16.25 -0.10 3.16
CA ASP A 94 -15.93 -0.31 4.58
C ASP A 94 -15.74 1.04 5.31
N LEU A 95 -16.76 1.90 5.31
CA LEU A 95 -16.67 3.23 5.91
C LEU A 95 -16.34 3.16 7.42
N PRO A 96 -15.57 4.12 7.95
CA PRO A 96 -15.24 4.16 9.37
C PRO A 96 -16.49 4.43 10.22
N PRO A 97 -16.52 4.02 11.51
CA PRO A 97 -17.67 4.20 12.39
C PRO A 97 -18.09 5.66 12.62
N ARG A 98 -17.18 6.62 12.39
CA ARG A 98 -17.43 8.07 12.54
C ARG A 98 -17.75 8.77 11.23
N THR A 99 -18.03 8.00 10.16
CA THR A 99 -18.39 8.58 8.88
C THR A 99 -19.57 9.54 9.01
N ALA A 100 -19.49 10.67 8.30
CA ALA A 100 -20.57 11.63 8.16
C ALA A 100 -21.59 11.20 7.08
N TYR A 101 -21.29 10.13 6.34
CA TYR A 101 -22.09 9.71 5.19
C TYR A 101 -23.52 9.31 5.59
N GLN A 102 -24.49 9.89 4.87
CA GLN A 102 -25.89 9.47 4.84
C GLN A 102 -26.39 9.64 3.41
N ALA A 103 -27.18 8.68 2.91
CA ALA A 103 -27.60 8.64 1.51
C ALA A 103 -28.38 9.88 1.03
N ASN A 104 -29.06 10.57 1.95
CA ASN A 104 -29.87 11.76 1.71
C ASN A 104 -29.10 13.09 1.91
N LEU A 105 -27.87 13.07 2.43
CA LEU A 105 -27.04 14.26 2.60
C LEU A 105 -26.21 14.53 1.34
N GLU A 106 -25.92 15.80 1.07
CA GLU A 106 -25.14 16.19 -0.09
C GLU A 106 -23.63 16.07 0.14
N PHE A 107 -22.96 15.44 -0.81
CA PHE A 107 -21.51 15.31 -0.87
C PHE A 107 -21.01 15.73 -2.26
N GLU A 108 -19.71 16.01 -2.36
CA GLU A 108 -19.03 16.17 -3.65
C GLU A 108 -18.79 14.78 -4.24
N TRP A 109 -19.19 14.61 -5.48
CA TRP A 109 -18.95 13.42 -6.28
C TRP A 109 -18.08 13.78 -7.46
N VAL A 110 -17.18 12.90 -7.84
CA VAL A 110 -16.28 13.07 -8.99
C VAL A 110 -16.51 11.96 -10.00
N GLU A 111 -16.33 12.30 -11.27
CA GLU A 111 -16.37 11.32 -12.35
C GLU A 111 -15.13 10.40 -12.27
N ALA A 112 -15.37 9.12 -12.49
CA ALA A 112 -14.39 8.05 -12.48
C ALA A 112 -14.76 7.01 -13.55
N TRP A 113 -13.94 5.98 -13.68
CA TRP A 113 -14.12 4.92 -14.65
C TRP A 113 -14.29 3.55 -13.97
N ASP A 114 -15.40 2.87 -14.23
CA ASP A 114 -15.60 1.48 -13.82
C ASP A 114 -14.89 0.55 -14.81
N LEU A 115 -13.83 -0.13 -14.35
CA LEU A 115 -12.98 -0.98 -15.18
C LEU A 115 -13.75 -2.22 -15.70
N TYR A 116 -14.68 -2.78 -14.94
CA TYR A 116 -15.49 -3.92 -15.38
C TYR A 116 -16.59 -3.47 -16.34
N GLY A 117 -17.29 -2.40 -15.96
CA GLY A 117 -18.39 -1.86 -16.75
C GLY A 117 -17.92 -1.14 -18.02
N SER A 118 -16.62 -0.81 -18.13
CA SER A 118 -16.04 0.03 -19.17
C SER A 118 -16.88 1.29 -19.43
N ARG A 119 -17.27 1.96 -18.34
CA ARG A 119 -18.22 3.09 -18.38
C ARG A 119 -17.93 4.13 -17.30
N PRO A 120 -18.36 5.39 -17.49
CA PRO A 120 -18.32 6.39 -16.45
C PRO A 120 -19.13 5.99 -15.22
N ILE A 121 -18.61 6.31 -14.04
CA ILE A 121 -19.25 6.13 -12.74
C ILE A 121 -18.91 7.32 -11.82
N TRP A 122 -19.84 7.68 -10.96
CA TRP A 122 -19.62 8.69 -9.92
C TRP A 122 -19.18 8.04 -8.62
N ILE A 123 -18.12 8.57 -8.01
CA ILE A 123 -17.63 8.15 -6.70
C ILE A 123 -17.54 9.37 -5.79
N ALA A 124 -17.79 9.18 -4.49
CA ALA A 124 -17.67 10.27 -3.53
C ALA A 124 -16.23 10.79 -3.49
N ALA A 125 -16.07 12.12 -3.51
CA ALA A 125 -14.76 12.76 -3.64
C ALA A 125 -13.81 12.39 -2.51
N ASP A 126 -14.31 12.18 -1.28
CA ASP A 126 -13.54 11.72 -0.12
C ASP A 126 -12.96 10.31 -0.27
N LEU A 127 -13.53 9.47 -1.15
CA LEU A 127 -12.93 8.18 -1.49
C LEU A 127 -11.79 8.31 -2.51
N ALA A 128 -11.69 9.43 -3.24
CA ALA A 128 -10.62 9.65 -4.22
C ALA A 128 -9.50 10.57 -3.68
N ARG A 129 -9.90 11.64 -2.99
CA ARG A 129 -9.05 12.70 -2.46
C ARG A 129 -8.39 12.27 -1.16
N THR A 130 -7.15 12.68 -0.95
CA THR A 130 -6.51 12.62 0.37
C THR A 130 -5.73 13.92 0.65
N PRO A 131 -5.91 14.56 1.82
CA PRO A 131 -6.86 14.23 2.88
C PRO A 131 -8.35 14.35 2.45
N PRO A 132 -9.26 13.55 3.05
CA PRO A 132 -10.70 13.72 2.86
C PRO A 132 -11.18 15.04 3.47
N LYS A 133 -12.31 15.59 2.99
CA LYS A 133 -12.82 16.91 3.36
C LYS A 133 -14.24 16.91 3.93
N GLN A 134 -15.07 15.93 3.58
CA GLN A 134 -16.49 15.93 3.93
C GLN A 134 -16.85 14.89 4.99
N GLY A 135 -15.86 14.15 5.50
CA GLY A 135 -16.01 13.22 6.61
C GLY A 135 -16.58 11.86 6.21
N ILE A 136 -16.60 11.51 4.91
CA ILE A 136 -16.95 10.13 4.52
C ILE A 136 -15.85 9.18 5.02
N LEU A 137 -14.60 9.57 4.81
CA LEU A 137 -13.44 9.02 5.51
C LEU A 137 -12.98 10.02 6.57
N ASP A 138 -12.53 9.53 7.72
CA ASP A 138 -12.09 10.33 8.87
C ASP A 138 -10.56 10.33 9.05
N HIS A 139 -9.83 9.62 8.19
CA HIS A 139 -8.38 9.52 8.17
C HIS A 139 -7.80 9.73 6.76
N VAL A 140 -6.53 10.14 6.71
CA VAL A 140 -5.73 10.15 5.47
C VAL A 140 -5.65 8.72 4.94
N ASP A 141 -5.98 8.54 3.66
CA ASP A 141 -6.01 7.24 3.02
C ASP A 141 -5.27 7.31 1.68
N THR A 142 -4.16 6.59 1.56
CA THR A 142 -3.38 6.53 0.31
C THR A 142 -3.46 5.20 -0.40
N ASN A 143 -4.25 4.27 0.12
CA ASN A 143 -4.41 2.94 -0.47
C ASN A 143 -4.93 3.02 -1.91
N GLY A 144 -4.14 2.51 -2.84
CA GLY A 144 -4.49 2.44 -4.26
C GLY A 144 -4.21 3.73 -5.02
N LEU A 145 -3.40 4.63 -4.47
CA LEU A 145 -2.92 5.80 -5.17
C LEU A 145 -1.57 5.47 -5.81
N ALA A 146 -1.37 5.81 -7.07
CA ALA A 146 -0.09 5.53 -7.75
C ALA A 146 0.23 6.57 -8.81
N ALA A 147 1.50 6.93 -8.91
CA ALA A 147 2.04 7.76 -9.98
C ALA A 147 3.00 6.99 -10.90
N ALA A 148 2.90 7.22 -12.21
CA ALA A 148 3.79 6.61 -13.22
C ALA A 148 3.92 7.48 -14.48
N ALA A 149 4.83 7.09 -15.38
CA ALA A 149 5.03 7.80 -16.63
C ALA A 149 3.79 7.71 -17.55
N THR A 150 3.09 6.57 -17.53
CA THR A 150 1.86 6.34 -18.30
C THR A 150 0.67 6.01 -17.40
N TYR A 151 -0.55 6.24 -17.90
CA TYR A 151 -1.78 5.89 -17.18
C TYR A 151 -1.88 4.38 -16.91
N ALA A 152 -1.51 3.55 -17.88
CA ALA A 152 -1.55 2.09 -17.74
C ALA A 152 -0.63 1.59 -16.61
N GLU A 153 0.60 2.13 -16.50
CA GLU A 153 1.51 1.79 -15.41
C GLU A 153 0.98 2.26 -14.04
N ALA A 154 0.40 3.46 -13.97
CA ALA A 154 -0.18 3.99 -12.74
C ALA A 154 -1.39 3.14 -12.29
N LEU A 155 -2.28 2.80 -13.22
CA LEU A 155 -3.43 1.93 -12.98
C LEU A 155 -2.98 0.55 -12.47
N ARG A 156 -2.01 -0.08 -13.14
CA ARG A 156 -1.43 -1.36 -12.74
C ARG A 156 -0.87 -1.30 -11.32
N HIS A 157 -0.08 -0.28 -10.99
CA HIS A 157 0.48 -0.11 -9.64
C HIS A 157 -0.61 0.08 -8.59
N ALA A 158 -1.61 0.91 -8.86
CA ALA A 158 -2.72 1.17 -7.95
C ALA A 158 -3.57 -0.10 -7.69
N LEU A 159 -3.82 -0.90 -8.72
CA LEU A 159 -4.50 -2.20 -8.59
C LEU A 159 -3.72 -3.19 -7.73
N LEU A 160 -2.41 -3.32 -7.98
CA LEU A 160 -1.57 -4.23 -7.20
C LEU A 160 -1.45 -3.78 -5.74
N GLU A 161 -1.41 -2.48 -5.47
CA GLU A 161 -1.38 -1.97 -4.11
C GLU A 161 -2.65 -2.31 -3.33
N VAL A 162 -3.86 -2.12 -3.91
CA VAL A 162 -5.09 -2.49 -3.19
C VAL A 162 -5.18 -3.99 -2.90
N ILE A 163 -4.61 -4.83 -3.77
CA ILE A 163 -4.51 -6.29 -3.57
C ILE A 163 -3.50 -6.63 -2.45
N GLU A 164 -2.35 -5.96 -2.45
CA GLU A 164 -1.35 -6.08 -1.39
C GLU A 164 -1.95 -5.72 -0.03
N ARG A 165 -2.61 -4.56 0.05
CA ARG A 165 -3.22 -4.03 1.27
C ARG A 165 -4.36 -4.91 1.75
N ASP A 166 -5.13 -5.50 0.86
CA ASP A 166 -6.15 -6.49 1.21
C ASP A 166 -5.53 -7.74 1.87
N ALA A 167 -4.53 -8.35 1.25
CA ALA A 167 -3.88 -9.54 1.80
C ALA A 167 -3.26 -9.26 3.18
N VAL A 168 -2.53 -8.14 3.31
CA VAL A 168 -1.90 -7.73 4.57
C VAL A 168 -2.94 -7.41 5.64
N SER A 169 -4.05 -6.77 5.25
CA SER A 169 -5.17 -6.47 6.16
C SER A 169 -5.74 -7.73 6.80
N GLN A 170 -5.94 -8.79 6.02
CA GLN A 170 -6.45 -10.07 6.53
C GLN A 170 -5.53 -10.69 7.57
N HIS A 171 -4.22 -10.69 7.32
CA HIS A 171 -3.23 -11.20 8.28
C HIS A 171 -3.16 -10.36 9.55
N GLN A 172 -3.05 -9.03 9.43
CA GLN A 172 -2.97 -8.16 10.60
C GLN A 172 -4.25 -8.20 11.44
N PHE A 173 -5.41 -8.28 10.79
CA PHE A 173 -6.68 -8.43 11.50
C PHE A 173 -6.74 -9.76 12.25
N PHE A 174 -6.35 -10.87 11.61
CA PHE A 174 -6.33 -12.17 12.27
C PHE A 174 -5.30 -12.23 13.41
N ASP A 175 -4.13 -11.61 13.27
CA ASP A 175 -3.13 -11.54 14.34
C ASP A 175 -3.63 -10.76 15.57
N LEU A 176 -4.56 -9.81 15.38
CA LEU A 176 -5.16 -9.01 16.46
C LEU A 176 -6.40 -9.66 17.10
N PHE A 177 -7.25 -10.30 16.30
CA PHE A 177 -8.59 -10.74 16.72
C PHE A 177 -8.87 -12.24 16.54
N GLY A 178 -7.98 -12.95 15.85
CA GLY A 178 -8.06 -14.40 15.65
C GLY A 178 -7.72 -15.19 16.91
N ASP A 179 -8.07 -16.47 16.89
CA ASP A 179 -7.76 -17.44 17.94
C ASP A 179 -7.36 -18.79 17.32
N ASP A 180 -6.83 -19.71 18.13
CA ASP A 180 -6.33 -21.01 17.67
C ASP A 180 -7.44 -21.98 17.18
N GLY A 181 -8.72 -21.63 17.38
CA GLY A 181 -9.87 -22.41 16.90
C GLY A 181 -10.34 -22.02 15.50
N ARG A 182 -9.77 -20.95 14.93
CA ARG A 182 -10.16 -20.39 13.63
C ARG A 182 -9.15 -20.73 12.54
N VAL A 183 -9.61 -20.66 11.29
CA VAL A 183 -8.74 -20.87 10.13
C VAL A 183 -8.04 -19.55 9.79
N PRO A 184 -6.71 -19.45 9.93
CA PRO A 184 -5.98 -18.25 9.55
C PRO A 184 -5.98 -18.06 8.03
N PRO A 185 -5.79 -16.82 7.54
CA PRO A 185 -5.42 -16.60 6.14
C PRO A 185 -4.16 -17.38 5.77
N HIS A 186 -4.08 -17.82 4.51
CA HIS A 186 -2.94 -18.59 3.99
C HIS A 186 -1.62 -17.86 4.25
N LYS A 187 -0.66 -18.56 4.87
CA LYS A 187 0.68 -18.06 5.15
C LYS A 187 1.70 -19.18 4.99
N ALA A 188 2.78 -18.91 4.26
CA ALA A 188 3.96 -19.77 4.22
C ALA A 188 5.23 -18.95 4.46
N ARG A 189 6.25 -19.55 5.08
CA ARG A 189 7.59 -18.96 5.19
C ARG A 189 8.35 -19.25 3.91
N ILE A 190 8.99 -18.23 3.33
CA ILE A 190 9.85 -18.42 2.16
C ILE A 190 11.27 -18.66 2.68
N ASP A 191 11.91 -19.74 2.20
CA ASP A 191 13.30 -20.05 2.50
C ASP A 191 14.23 -18.96 1.92
N PRO A 192 14.95 -18.18 2.76
CA PRO A 192 15.84 -17.12 2.30
C PRO A 192 16.98 -17.60 1.39
N ASP A 193 17.40 -18.86 1.48
CA ASP A 193 18.48 -19.41 0.64
C ASP A 193 18.01 -19.71 -0.79
N SER A 194 16.70 -19.82 -0.98
CA SER A 194 16.06 -20.19 -2.25
C SER A 194 15.69 -18.99 -3.14
N ILE A 195 15.84 -17.75 -2.67
CA ILE A 195 15.42 -16.54 -3.39
C ILE A 195 16.38 -16.15 -4.54
N PRO A 196 15.96 -15.29 -5.48
CA PRO A 196 16.84 -14.80 -6.55
C PRO A 196 18.00 -13.94 -6.03
N GLU A 197 19.13 -13.97 -6.75
CA GLU A 197 20.36 -13.24 -6.40
C GLU A 197 20.13 -11.72 -6.26
N SER A 198 19.19 -11.18 -7.03
CA SER A 198 18.78 -9.77 -7.00
C SER A 198 18.35 -9.30 -5.60
N CYS A 199 17.79 -10.22 -4.79
CA CYS A 199 17.31 -9.96 -3.44
C CYS A 199 18.27 -10.50 -2.36
N LYS A 200 19.07 -11.54 -2.66
CA LYS A 200 20.03 -12.13 -1.71
C LYS A 200 20.97 -11.11 -1.09
N ARG A 201 21.50 -10.17 -1.89
CA ARG A 201 22.40 -9.11 -1.39
C ARG A 201 21.80 -8.29 -0.24
N PHE A 202 20.50 -8.01 -0.28
CA PHE A 202 19.82 -7.24 0.76
C PHE A 202 19.64 -8.08 2.02
N VAL A 203 19.20 -9.33 1.85
CA VAL A 203 19.06 -10.29 2.96
C VAL A 203 20.40 -10.51 3.66
N LEU A 204 21.46 -10.76 2.89
CA LEU A 204 22.82 -10.93 3.39
C LEU A 204 23.26 -9.70 4.20
N SER A 205 23.10 -8.50 3.65
CA SER A 205 23.48 -7.27 4.34
C SER A 205 22.74 -7.09 5.68
N ALA A 206 21.44 -7.40 5.75
CA ALA A 206 20.71 -7.37 7.02
C ALA A 206 21.21 -8.44 8.02
N THR A 207 21.49 -9.66 7.55
CA THR A 207 22.01 -10.73 8.41
C THR A 207 23.42 -10.44 8.94
N GLU A 208 24.30 -9.85 8.12
CA GLU A 208 25.63 -9.40 8.53
C GLU A 208 25.57 -8.26 9.55
N ALA A 209 24.53 -7.41 9.46
CA ALA A 209 24.21 -6.41 10.46
C ALA A 209 23.53 -6.97 11.72
N GLY A 210 23.36 -8.30 11.83
CA GLY A 210 22.82 -8.96 13.02
C GLY A 210 21.29 -8.99 13.12
N MET A 211 20.57 -8.70 12.04
CA MET A 211 19.11 -8.76 11.98
C MET A 211 18.62 -10.11 11.48
N ASP A 212 17.46 -10.56 11.97
CA ASP A 212 16.75 -11.68 11.35
C ASP A 212 15.92 -11.18 10.16
N VAL A 213 15.93 -11.92 9.05
CA VAL A 213 15.07 -11.65 7.90
C VAL A 213 14.01 -12.74 7.80
N VAL A 214 12.75 -12.32 7.80
CA VAL A 214 11.59 -13.20 7.68
C VAL A 214 10.87 -12.86 6.39
N LEU A 215 10.82 -13.83 5.47
CA LEU A 215 10.06 -13.74 4.23
C LEU A 215 8.81 -14.61 4.35
N GLU A 216 7.67 -14.06 3.93
CA GLU A 216 6.36 -14.71 3.98
C GLU A 216 5.64 -14.62 2.63
N ASP A 217 5.03 -15.72 2.20
CA ASP A 217 3.99 -15.72 1.18
C ASP A 217 2.65 -15.43 1.87
N LEU A 218 2.02 -14.32 1.48
CA LEU A 218 0.76 -13.81 1.96
C LEU A 218 -0.32 -13.85 0.85
N THR A 219 -0.09 -14.60 -0.22
CA THR A 219 -1.06 -14.70 -1.32
C THR A 219 -2.42 -15.17 -0.83
N SER A 220 -3.42 -14.36 -1.13
CA SER A 220 -4.81 -14.62 -0.80
C SER A 220 -5.50 -15.48 -1.88
N ASP A 221 -6.80 -15.70 -1.72
CA ASP A 221 -7.70 -16.32 -2.70
C ASP A 221 -7.77 -15.58 -4.05
N LEU A 222 -7.20 -14.37 -4.14
CA LEU A 222 -7.00 -13.66 -5.40
C LEU A 222 -5.91 -14.32 -6.26
N GLU A 223 -5.07 -15.19 -5.71
CA GLU A 223 -3.98 -15.88 -6.40
C GLU A 223 -3.04 -14.95 -7.19
N ILE A 224 -2.88 -13.72 -6.70
CA ILE A 224 -1.82 -12.80 -7.13
C ILE A 224 -0.73 -12.87 -6.04
N PRO A 225 0.55 -13.05 -6.41
CA PRO A 225 1.64 -13.11 -5.44
C PRO A 225 1.68 -11.86 -4.56
N VAL A 226 1.64 -12.07 -3.23
CA VAL A 226 1.88 -11.02 -2.24
C VAL A 226 2.94 -11.52 -1.28
N VAL A 227 4.09 -10.85 -1.25
CA VAL A 227 5.23 -11.21 -0.40
C VAL A 227 5.35 -10.22 0.74
N GLY A 228 5.54 -10.72 1.95
CA GLY A 228 5.94 -9.95 3.12
C GLY A 228 7.43 -10.13 3.43
N CYS A 229 8.08 -9.06 3.85
CA CYS A 229 9.44 -9.06 4.38
C CYS A 229 9.46 -8.34 5.72
N MET A 230 10.00 -9.00 6.75
CA MET A 230 10.21 -8.41 8.07
C MET A 230 11.68 -8.44 8.41
N LEU A 231 12.25 -7.27 8.75
CA LEU A 231 13.57 -7.14 9.36
C LEU A 231 13.39 -7.05 10.87
N VAL A 232 13.95 -8.00 11.61
CA VAL A 232 13.90 -8.02 13.08
C VAL A 232 15.24 -7.56 13.63
N ASP A 233 15.29 -6.32 14.10
CA ASP A 233 16.43 -5.77 14.82
C ASP A 233 16.21 -5.93 16.31
N ARG A 234 17.02 -6.76 16.96
CA ARG A 234 16.85 -7.13 18.38
C ARG A 234 17.40 -6.08 19.34
N ALA A 235 18.19 -5.14 18.84
CA ALA A 235 18.88 -4.14 19.64
C ALA A 235 18.73 -2.73 19.05
N PHE A 236 17.59 -2.47 18.40
CA PHE A 236 17.29 -1.16 17.82
C PHE A 236 17.30 -0.09 18.91
N LEU A 237 18.12 0.95 18.73
CA LEU A 237 18.33 1.98 19.74
C LEU A 237 17.18 2.99 19.76
N THR A 238 16.69 3.28 20.96
CA THR A 238 15.66 4.31 21.21
C THR A 238 16.07 5.18 22.40
N GLU A 239 15.31 6.25 22.66
CA GLU A 239 15.49 7.08 23.87
C GLU A 239 15.28 6.31 25.19
N HIS A 240 14.62 5.15 25.15
CA HIS A 240 14.40 4.28 26.31
C HIS A 240 15.38 3.11 26.39
N GLY A 241 16.40 3.10 25.51
CA GLY A 241 17.37 2.02 25.38
C GLY A 241 17.07 1.06 24.23
N PRO A 242 17.84 -0.03 24.11
CA PRO A 242 17.68 -1.00 23.03
C PRO A 242 16.37 -1.78 23.15
N ILE A 243 15.64 -1.90 22.05
CA ILE A 243 14.42 -2.71 21.93
C ILE A 243 14.54 -3.69 20.76
N THR A 244 13.67 -4.69 20.75
CA THR A 244 13.40 -5.43 19.51
C THR A 244 12.39 -4.65 18.68
N HIS A 245 12.77 -4.24 17.48
CA HIS A 245 11.91 -3.57 16.52
C HIS A 245 11.79 -4.38 15.24
N VAL A 246 10.58 -4.42 14.66
CA VAL A 246 10.30 -5.10 13.40
C VAL A 246 9.99 -4.07 12.33
N PHE A 247 10.70 -4.11 11.21
CA PHE A 247 10.47 -3.26 10.05
C PHE A 247 9.84 -4.09 8.94
N GLY A 248 8.61 -3.75 8.57
CA GLY A 248 7.82 -4.49 7.61
C GLY A 248 7.85 -3.86 6.22
N GLY A 249 7.76 -4.71 5.21
CA GLY A 249 7.62 -4.34 3.83
C GLY A 249 6.80 -5.35 3.07
N TRP A 250 5.98 -4.90 2.13
CA TRP A 250 5.11 -5.75 1.34
C TRP A 250 5.26 -5.48 -0.15
N GLY A 251 4.88 -6.45 -0.95
CA GLY A 251 4.94 -6.36 -2.40
C GLY A 251 3.95 -7.29 -3.06
N ALA A 252 3.09 -6.75 -3.91
CA ALA A 252 2.24 -7.53 -4.81
C ALA A 252 2.67 -7.39 -6.28
N ASP A 253 2.72 -8.51 -6.99
CA ASP A 253 3.01 -8.55 -8.42
C ASP A 253 2.75 -9.95 -9.01
N PRO A 254 2.14 -10.13 -10.19
CA PRO A 254 2.04 -11.43 -10.85
C PRO A 254 3.41 -12.09 -11.07
N VAL A 255 4.47 -11.31 -11.25
CA VAL A 255 5.84 -11.79 -11.27
C VAL A 255 6.39 -11.79 -9.84
N THR A 256 6.48 -12.97 -9.22
CA THR A 256 6.85 -13.14 -7.80
C THR A 256 8.18 -12.49 -7.43
N GLU A 257 9.17 -12.49 -8.35
CA GLU A 257 10.46 -11.82 -8.08
C GLU A 257 10.29 -10.31 -7.92
N THR A 258 9.36 -9.69 -8.66
CA THR A 258 9.03 -8.27 -8.48
C THR A 258 8.33 -8.04 -7.15
N ALA A 259 7.37 -8.90 -6.77
CA ALA A 259 6.72 -8.86 -5.46
C ALA A 259 7.75 -8.95 -4.31
N LEU A 260 8.66 -9.93 -4.37
CA LEU A 260 9.75 -10.09 -3.40
C LEU A 260 10.65 -8.86 -3.34
N ARG A 261 11.11 -8.35 -4.50
CA ARG A 261 11.98 -7.17 -4.55
C ARG A 261 11.30 -5.95 -3.92
N ARG A 262 10.00 -5.75 -4.17
CA ARG A 262 9.21 -4.67 -3.55
C ARG A 262 9.14 -4.84 -2.04
N ALA A 263 8.80 -6.03 -1.56
CA ALA A 263 8.68 -6.32 -0.13
C ALA A 263 10.00 -6.09 0.62
N VAL A 264 11.10 -6.64 0.09
CA VAL A 264 12.44 -6.48 0.66
C VAL A 264 12.82 -5.01 0.71
N THR A 265 12.80 -4.32 -0.43
CA THR A 265 13.20 -2.90 -0.49
C THR A 265 12.32 -2.00 0.38
N GLU A 266 11.05 -2.33 0.59
CA GLU A 266 10.17 -1.59 1.49
C GLU A 266 10.53 -1.78 2.95
N ALA A 267 10.91 -2.99 3.37
CA ALA A 267 11.32 -3.25 4.75
C ALA A 267 12.58 -2.44 5.10
N PHE A 268 13.52 -2.32 4.16
CA PHE A 268 14.69 -1.45 4.30
C PHE A 268 14.31 0.03 4.35
N GLN A 269 13.40 0.48 3.47
CA GLN A 269 12.90 1.85 3.51
C GLN A 269 12.19 2.18 4.82
N SER A 270 11.39 1.25 5.35
CA SER A 270 10.71 1.37 6.64
C SER A 270 11.72 1.59 7.76
N ARG A 271 12.79 0.77 7.79
CA ARG A 271 13.90 0.93 8.75
C ARG A 271 14.57 2.29 8.66
N VAL A 272 15.03 2.68 7.48
CA VAL A 272 15.71 3.98 7.29
C VAL A 272 14.77 5.14 7.64
N GLY A 273 13.48 5.03 7.32
CA GLY A 273 12.47 6.02 7.66
C GLY A 273 12.26 6.19 9.17
N VAL A 274 12.32 5.10 9.94
CA VAL A 274 12.30 5.15 11.41
C VAL A 274 13.59 5.75 11.96
N ILE A 275 14.76 5.37 11.42
CA ILE A 275 16.05 5.96 11.83
C ILE A 275 16.07 7.48 11.58
N GLN A 276 15.48 7.92 10.46
CA GLN A 276 15.37 9.34 10.13
C GLN A 276 14.46 10.11 11.11
N GLY A 277 13.43 9.46 11.69
CA GLY A 277 12.47 10.07 12.61
C GLY A 277 11.56 11.14 12.01
N ALA A 278 11.64 11.39 10.69
CA ALA A 278 10.89 12.46 10.02
C ALA A 278 9.39 12.15 9.80
N ARG A 279 8.96 10.93 10.14
CA ARG A 279 7.60 10.42 9.96
C ARG A 279 7.00 9.91 11.27
N ASP A 280 7.45 10.33 12.45
CA ASP A 280 7.02 9.73 13.74
C ASP A 280 5.51 9.77 14.02
N THR A 281 4.76 10.68 13.39
CA THR A 281 3.28 10.65 13.44
C THR A 281 2.68 9.43 12.72
N PHE A 282 3.39 8.85 11.76
CA PHE A 282 3.01 7.69 10.95
C PHE A 282 3.81 6.42 11.28
N ASN A 283 5.10 6.57 11.57
CA ASN A 283 6.08 5.52 11.82
C ASN A 283 6.50 5.44 13.29
N GLY A 284 5.75 6.08 14.19
CA GLY A 284 6.17 6.33 15.57
C GLY A 284 6.55 5.06 16.32
N LEU A 285 7.69 5.14 17.01
CA LEU A 285 8.11 4.16 18.01
C LEU A 285 7.18 4.30 19.22
N SER A 286 6.19 3.42 19.31
CA SER A 286 5.26 3.48 20.44
C SER A 286 5.99 3.13 21.75
N ALA A 287 6.01 4.06 22.72
CA ALA A 287 6.53 3.81 24.07
C ALA A 287 5.73 2.73 24.83
N THR A 288 4.55 2.37 24.34
CA THR A 288 3.70 1.28 24.86
C THR A 288 3.79 0.00 24.02
N ALA A 289 4.70 -0.06 23.04
CA ALA A 289 4.99 -1.28 22.30
C ALA A 289 5.33 -2.37 23.32
N ARG A 290 4.44 -3.37 23.43
CA ARG A 290 4.69 -4.52 24.30
C ARG A 290 6.07 -5.08 23.92
N PRO A 291 6.91 -5.46 24.90
CA PRO A 291 8.17 -6.12 24.60
C PRO A 291 7.87 -7.25 23.62
N PHE A 292 8.67 -7.39 22.56
CA PHE A 292 8.57 -8.51 21.63
C PHE A 292 8.82 -9.80 22.43
N THR A 293 7.74 -10.38 22.96
CA THR A 293 7.81 -11.48 23.90
C THR A 293 8.28 -12.74 23.17
N LEU A 294 8.77 -13.73 23.92
CA LEU A 294 9.03 -15.08 23.37
C LEU A 294 7.78 -15.68 22.68
N SER A 295 6.57 -15.28 23.09
CA SER A 295 5.33 -15.67 22.40
C SER A 295 5.12 -14.93 21.07
N ALA A 296 5.38 -13.62 20.99
CA ALA A 296 5.38 -12.85 19.74
C ALA A 296 6.43 -13.38 18.76
N ARG A 297 7.61 -13.75 19.26
CA ARG A 297 8.66 -14.45 18.52
C ARG A 297 8.19 -15.79 17.97
N ARG A 298 7.55 -16.63 18.79
CA ARG A 298 7.02 -17.94 18.37
C ARG A 298 5.90 -17.79 17.34
N HIS A 299 5.06 -16.75 17.45
CA HIS A 299 4.06 -16.43 16.42
C HIS A 299 4.69 -15.98 15.10
N LEU A 300 5.66 -15.07 15.13
CA LEU A 300 6.33 -14.58 13.92
C LEU A 300 7.20 -15.67 13.24
N LEU A 301 7.85 -16.53 14.02
CA LEU A 301 8.84 -17.46 13.48
C LEU A 301 8.34 -18.89 13.27
N ASN A 302 7.32 -19.37 13.98
CA ASN A 302 7.02 -20.81 14.07
C ASN A 302 5.58 -21.22 13.67
N LYS A 303 4.74 -20.34 13.11
CA LYS A 303 3.33 -20.67 12.79
C LYS A 303 3.06 -21.10 11.33
N ALA A 304 4.05 -21.06 10.43
CA ALA A 304 3.84 -21.37 9.02
C ALA A 304 4.90 -22.34 8.45
N PRO A 305 4.52 -23.22 7.51
CA PRO A 305 5.45 -24.13 6.84
C PRO A 305 6.46 -23.34 6.00
N MET A 306 7.70 -23.82 5.94
CA MET A 306 8.72 -23.25 5.07
C MET A 306 8.67 -23.88 3.68
N VAL A 307 8.68 -23.05 2.65
CA VAL A 307 8.63 -23.44 1.23
C VAL A 307 9.79 -22.79 0.46
N PRO A 308 10.31 -23.44 -0.59
CA PRO A 308 11.26 -22.79 -1.48
C PRO A 308 10.56 -21.69 -2.30
N PHE A 309 11.29 -20.66 -2.71
CA PHE A 309 10.78 -19.55 -3.52
C PHE A 309 10.16 -20.04 -4.84
N SER A 310 10.68 -21.13 -5.42
CA SER A 310 10.14 -21.76 -6.62
C SER A 310 8.74 -22.39 -6.47
N ALA A 311 8.25 -22.54 -5.24
CA ALA A 311 6.89 -23.01 -4.99
C ALA A 311 5.83 -21.91 -5.21
N LEU A 312 6.23 -20.63 -5.21
CA LEU A 312 5.32 -19.52 -5.42
C LEU A 312 4.94 -19.42 -6.90
N ARG A 313 3.66 -19.16 -7.17
CA ARG A 313 3.17 -18.95 -8.53
C ARG A 313 3.76 -17.65 -9.08
N SER A 314 4.27 -17.71 -10.31
CA SER A 314 4.77 -16.53 -11.03
C SER A 314 4.20 -16.55 -12.44
N ARG A 315 3.76 -15.39 -12.92
CA ARG A 315 3.25 -15.20 -14.27
C ARG A 315 3.72 -13.85 -14.81
N ALA A 316 4.44 -13.89 -15.92
CA ALA A 316 4.78 -12.70 -16.70
C ALA A 316 3.74 -12.48 -17.81
N PHE A 317 3.66 -11.24 -18.27
CA PHE A 317 2.80 -10.79 -19.36
C PHE A 317 3.63 -10.02 -20.37
N ASP A 318 3.25 -10.10 -21.64
CA ASP A 318 3.93 -9.39 -22.72
C ASP A 318 3.56 -7.90 -22.77
N ASP A 319 2.39 -7.56 -22.21
CA ASP A 319 1.85 -6.21 -22.19
C ASP A 319 0.99 -5.94 -20.93
N LEU A 320 0.79 -4.65 -20.64
CA LEU A 320 0.07 -4.19 -19.44
C LEU A 320 -1.45 -4.38 -19.53
N GLU A 321 -2.02 -4.47 -20.73
CA GLU A 321 -3.46 -4.66 -20.93
C GLU A 321 -3.84 -6.08 -20.52
N SER A 322 -3.14 -7.09 -21.07
CA SER A 322 -3.26 -8.50 -20.70
C SER A 322 -3.01 -8.75 -19.20
N GLU A 323 -2.08 -8.02 -18.59
CA GLU A 323 -1.84 -8.10 -17.14
C GLU A 323 -3.00 -7.49 -16.34
N THR A 324 -3.54 -6.35 -16.78
CA THR A 324 -4.69 -5.69 -16.13
C THR A 324 -5.94 -6.57 -16.21
N ASP A 325 -6.21 -7.17 -17.38
CA ASP A 325 -7.31 -8.10 -17.58
C ASP A 325 -7.17 -9.31 -16.65
N TYR A 326 -5.96 -9.88 -16.52
CA TYR A 326 -5.70 -10.94 -15.56
C TYR A 326 -6.01 -10.52 -14.12
N ILE A 327 -5.57 -9.32 -13.71
CA ILE A 327 -5.84 -8.80 -12.36
C ILE A 327 -7.35 -8.66 -12.12
N LEU A 328 -8.10 -8.12 -13.10
CA LEU A 328 -9.55 -8.00 -13.01
C LEU A 328 -10.22 -9.39 -12.99
N ASP A 329 -9.78 -10.35 -13.79
CA ASP A 329 -10.29 -11.72 -13.75
C ASP A 329 -10.07 -12.37 -12.37
N ARG A 330 -8.91 -12.12 -11.74
CA ARG A 330 -8.62 -12.62 -10.39
C ARG A 330 -9.55 -12.03 -9.35
N LEU A 331 -9.84 -10.73 -9.40
CA LEU A 331 -10.85 -10.08 -8.56
C LEU A 331 -12.25 -10.66 -8.83
N GLY A 332 -12.61 -10.85 -10.11
CA GLY A 332 -13.88 -11.44 -10.55
C GLY A 332 -14.10 -12.86 -10.02
N SER A 333 -13.03 -13.65 -9.92
CA SER A 333 -13.06 -15.05 -9.45
C SER A 333 -13.55 -15.20 -7.99
N VAL A 334 -13.41 -14.15 -7.18
CA VAL A 334 -13.89 -14.11 -5.78
C VAL A 334 -15.17 -13.30 -5.61
N GLY A 335 -15.84 -12.95 -6.72
CA GLY A 335 -17.11 -12.23 -6.71
C GLY A 335 -17.01 -10.70 -6.67
N ILE A 336 -15.81 -10.13 -6.74
CA ILE A 336 -15.63 -8.68 -6.86
C ILE A 336 -15.96 -8.27 -8.30
N ARG A 337 -16.92 -7.37 -8.49
CA ARG A 337 -17.44 -6.98 -9.82
C ARG A 337 -17.28 -5.49 -10.12
N GLN A 338 -16.56 -4.77 -9.28
CA GLN A 338 -16.34 -3.35 -9.45
C GLN A 338 -14.90 -3.01 -9.07
N ALA A 339 -14.25 -2.22 -9.92
CA ALA A 339 -12.96 -1.61 -9.68
C ALA A 339 -13.00 -0.25 -10.36
N ILE A 340 -12.83 0.81 -9.59
CA ILE A 340 -13.06 2.19 -10.01
C ILE A 340 -11.72 2.90 -10.07
N ALA A 341 -11.38 3.44 -11.22
CA ALA A 341 -10.20 4.26 -11.42
C ALA A 341 -10.60 5.74 -11.52
N VAL A 342 -9.98 6.58 -10.69
CA VAL A 342 -10.12 8.02 -10.71
C VAL A 342 -8.83 8.61 -11.27
N ASP A 343 -8.95 9.43 -12.32
CA ASP A 343 -7.81 10.19 -12.84
C ASP A 343 -7.48 11.35 -11.90
N MET A 344 -6.33 11.25 -11.24
CA MET A 344 -5.82 12.24 -10.30
C MET A 344 -4.73 13.10 -10.95
N LYS A 345 -4.61 13.08 -12.28
CA LYS A 345 -3.56 13.82 -12.98
C LYS A 345 -3.62 15.31 -12.65
N ARG A 346 -2.42 15.88 -12.67
CA ARG A 346 -2.20 17.32 -12.74
C ARG A 346 -1.64 17.63 -14.11
N ASP A 347 -2.42 18.36 -14.93
CA ASP A 347 -2.05 18.66 -16.32
C ASP A 347 -0.70 19.39 -16.44
N ASP A 348 -0.31 20.13 -15.40
CA ASP A 348 0.98 20.82 -15.34
C ASP A 348 2.17 19.91 -15.04
N LEU A 349 1.97 18.65 -14.62
CA LEU A 349 3.07 17.73 -14.29
C LEU A 349 3.41 16.78 -15.43
N GLY A 350 2.48 16.47 -16.33
CA GLY A 350 2.71 15.47 -17.39
C GLY A 350 3.08 14.07 -16.87
N ILE A 351 2.67 13.76 -15.63
CA ILE A 351 2.78 12.46 -14.99
C ILE A 351 1.37 11.95 -14.72
N ALA A 352 1.13 10.66 -15.02
CA ALA A 352 -0.14 10.03 -14.72
C ALA A 352 -0.21 9.71 -13.22
N VAL A 353 -1.32 10.08 -12.59
CA VAL A 353 -1.63 9.72 -11.21
C VAL A 353 -3.03 9.15 -11.19
N VAL A 354 -3.20 7.95 -10.62
CA VAL A 354 -4.46 7.24 -10.59
C VAL A 354 -4.78 6.85 -9.16
N ARG A 355 -6.04 7.00 -8.77
CA ARG A 355 -6.59 6.39 -7.54
C ARG A 355 -7.51 5.25 -7.91
N VAL A 356 -7.20 4.04 -7.46
CA VAL A 356 -8.05 2.87 -7.62
C VAL A 356 -8.80 2.57 -6.32
N ARG A 357 -10.10 2.29 -6.44
CA ARG A 357 -10.94 1.76 -5.37
C ARG A 357 -11.64 0.49 -5.83
N VAL A 358 -11.49 -0.57 -5.03
CA VAL A 358 -12.13 -1.86 -5.29
C VAL A 358 -13.01 -2.17 -4.10
N PRO A 359 -14.33 -1.89 -4.18
CA PRO A 359 -15.25 -2.29 -3.13
C PRO A 359 -15.13 -3.79 -2.83
N GLY A 360 -15.19 -4.13 -1.55
CA GLY A 360 -14.99 -5.50 -1.07
C GLY A 360 -13.53 -5.94 -0.88
N LEU A 361 -12.51 -5.13 -1.23
CA LEU A 361 -11.13 -5.31 -0.76
C LEU A 361 -10.91 -4.56 0.56
N SER A 362 -10.22 -5.19 1.51
CA SER A 362 -10.01 -4.56 2.82
C SER A 362 -8.89 -3.52 2.80
N ALA A 363 -9.12 -2.41 3.50
CA ALA A 363 -8.12 -1.36 3.77
C ALA A 363 -7.70 -1.31 5.25
N PHE A 364 -7.96 -2.36 6.04
CA PHE A 364 -7.74 -2.38 7.49
C PHE A 364 -6.30 -2.03 7.93
N VAL A 365 -5.29 -2.41 7.14
CA VAL A 365 -3.88 -2.05 7.39
C VAL A 365 -3.64 -0.53 7.30
N ALA A 366 -4.39 0.18 6.46
CA ALA A 366 -4.32 1.62 6.31
C ALA A 366 -5.16 2.35 7.38
N ASP A 367 -6.32 1.78 7.73
CA ASP A 367 -7.20 2.30 8.77
C ASP A 367 -7.89 1.15 9.52
N ARG A 368 -7.51 0.97 10.78
CA ARG A 368 -7.99 -0.12 11.63
C ARG A 368 -9.48 -0.02 11.99
N HIS A 369 -10.13 1.11 11.72
CA HIS A 369 -11.56 1.24 11.93
C HIS A 369 -12.38 0.71 10.75
N ARG A 370 -11.74 0.46 9.60
CA ARG A 370 -12.36 0.00 8.36
C ARG A 370 -12.25 -1.52 8.24
N VAL A 371 -13.13 -2.20 8.95
CA VAL A 371 -13.17 -3.66 9.00
C VAL A 371 -14.15 -4.20 7.95
N GLY A 372 -13.59 -4.72 6.86
CA GLY A 372 -14.36 -5.35 5.79
C GLY A 372 -14.55 -6.85 5.94
N TRP A 373 -15.43 -7.41 5.11
CA TRP A 373 -15.76 -8.85 5.13
C TRP A 373 -14.53 -9.74 4.91
N ARG A 374 -13.58 -9.32 4.06
CA ARG A 374 -12.37 -10.11 3.76
C ARG A 374 -11.51 -10.35 4.98
N CYS A 375 -11.52 -9.43 5.95
CA CYS A 375 -10.91 -9.62 7.26
C CYS A 375 -11.78 -10.48 8.18
N ALA A 376 -13.07 -10.12 8.29
CA ALA A 376 -13.99 -10.79 9.21
C ALA A 376 -14.24 -12.27 8.89
N ARG A 377 -14.08 -12.71 7.63
CA ARG A 377 -14.31 -14.11 7.22
C ARG A 377 -13.44 -15.14 7.93
N HIS A 378 -12.27 -14.73 8.44
CA HIS A 378 -11.37 -15.62 9.18
C HIS A 378 -11.76 -15.75 10.66
N LEU A 379 -12.83 -15.06 11.08
CA LEU A 379 -13.37 -15.08 12.43
C LEU A 379 -14.70 -15.83 12.56
N LEU A 380 -15.27 -16.23 11.42
CA LEU A 380 -16.52 -16.99 11.28
C LEU A 380 -16.17 -18.46 11.07
#